data_AF-A0A969B2Z5-F1
#
_entry.id   AF-A0A969B2Z5-F1
#
_cell.length_a   1.000
_cell.length_b   1.000
_cell.length_c   1.000
_cell.angle_alpha   90.00
_cell.angle_beta   90.00
_cell.angle_gamma   90.00
#
_symmetry.space_group_name_H-M   'P 1'
#
loop_
_entity.id
_entity.type
_entity.pdbx_description
1 polymer ?
#
loop_
_entity_poly.entity_id
_entity_poly.type
_entity_poly.pdbx_seq_one_letter_code
_entity_poly.pdbx_strand_id
1 'polypeptide(L)'
;MKKLIILSFALALTFPALATVGTLENIEVNSSYVGVKFEDDDQTLVLSFSDQIHEPMHSVIQISKISDLKYKTRVMRYFGGLVVCQSYKFKNLVLEIDGQRMSYDFTRANVSTVVNKMCQ
;
A
#
# COMPACT_ATOMS: atom_id res chain seq x y z
N MET A 1 -42.92 6.69 -50.52
CA MET A 1 -42.34 5.46 -49.97
C MET A 1 -41.45 5.82 -48.78
N LYS A 2 -41.86 5.44 -47.56
CA LYS A 2 -41.21 5.79 -46.29
C LYS A 2 -39.98 4.90 -46.07
N LYS A 3 -38.79 5.48 -45.83
CA LYS A 3 -37.61 4.74 -45.35
C LYS A 3 -37.50 4.92 -43.84
N LEU A 4 -37.69 3.82 -43.12
CA LEU A 4 -37.59 3.72 -41.67
C LEU A 4 -36.11 3.58 -41.30
N ILE A 5 -35.54 4.57 -40.61
CA ILE A 5 -34.20 4.50 -40.02
C ILE A 5 -34.38 3.96 -38.61
N ILE A 6 -33.95 2.71 -38.37
CA ILE A 6 -33.88 2.14 -37.03
C ILE A 6 -32.47 2.42 -36.51
N LEU A 7 -32.38 3.40 -35.61
CA LEU A 7 -31.17 3.76 -34.90
C LEU A 7 -31.07 2.87 -33.65
N SER A 8 -30.27 1.81 -33.72
CA SER A 8 -30.02 0.92 -32.57
C SER A 8 -28.97 1.56 -31.66
N PHE A 9 -29.42 2.22 -30.59
CA PHE A 9 -28.57 2.75 -29.53
C PHE A 9 -28.16 1.58 -28.61
N ALA A 10 -27.01 0.97 -28.88
CA ALA A 10 -26.42 -0.02 -28.00
C ALA A 10 -25.89 0.70 -26.74
N LEU A 11 -26.71 0.73 -25.71
CA LEU A 11 -26.35 1.23 -24.39
C LEU A 11 -25.34 0.26 -23.77
N ALA A 12 -24.04 0.52 -23.99
CA ALA A 12 -22.97 -0.20 -23.31
C ALA A 12 -23.04 0.14 -21.82
N LEU A 13 -23.60 -0.78 -21.03
CA LEU A 13 -23.54 -0.75 -19.57
C LEU A 13 -22.08 -0.98 -19.16
N THR A 14 -21.31 0.09 -19.03
CA THR A 14 -20.01 0.05 -18.37
C THR A 14 -20.28 -0.13 -16.89
N PHE A 15 -20.27 -1.38 -16.42
CA PHE A 15 -20.19 -1.67 -15.00
C PHE A 15 -18.90 -1.02 -14.48
N PRO A 16 -18.94 -0.11 -13.49
CA PRO A 16 -17.73 0.27 -12.80
C PRO A 16 -17.22 -1.01 -12.13
N ALA A 17 -16.02 -1.45 -12.51
CA ALA A 17 -15.31 -2.49 -11.80
C ALA A 17 -15.21 -2.01 -10.35
N LEU A 18 -16.00 -2.63 -9.47
CA LEU A 18 -15.95 -2.39 -8.05
C LEU A 18 -14.55 -2.84 -7.61
N ALA A 19 -13.63 -1.89 -7.50
CA ALA A 19 -12.33 -2.14 -6.92
C ALA A 19 -12.60 -2.65 -5.51
N THR A 20 -12.44 -3.96 -5.31
CA THR A 20 -12.54 -4.57 -4.00
C THR A 20 -11.51 -3.87 -3.13
N VAL A 21 -11.96 -2.99 -2.25
CA VAL A 21 -11.13 -2.46 -1.17
C VAL A 21 -10.85 -3.68 -0.30
N GLY A 22 -9.73 -4.35 -0.57
CA GLY A 22 -9.28 -5.48 0.23
C GLY A 22 -9.22 -5.06 1.69
N THR A 23 -9.53 -5.96 2.61
CA THR A 23 -9.26 -5.72 4.02
C THR A 23 -7.80 -6.08 4.29
N LEU A 24 -7.09 -5.24 5.07
CA LEU A 24 -5.68 -5.47 5.44
C LEU A 24 -5.45 -6.79 6.20
N GLU A 25 -6.51 -7.45 6.67
CA GLU A 25 -6.45 -8.67 7.46
C GLU A 25 -5.85 -9.86 6.70
N ASN A 26 -6.05 -9.90 5.38
CA ASN A 26 -5.65 -11.01 4.51
C ASN A 26 -4.29 -10.81 3.81
N ILE A 27 -3.51 -9.80 4.23
CA ILE A 27 -2.18 -9.60 3.66
C ILE A 27 -1.23 -10.66 4.23
N GLU A 28 -0.62 -11.41 3.33
CA GLU A 28 0.49 -12.33 3.60
C GLU A 28 1.79 -11.67 3.15
N VAL A 29 2.78 -11.60 4.05
CA VAL A 29 4.07 -10.98 3.79
C VAL A 29 5.13 -12.08 3.74
N ASN A 30 5.56 -12.44 2.53
CA ASN A 30 6.52 -13.53 2.31
C ASN A 30 7.91 -13.03 1.89
N SER A 31 8.17 -11.72 1.94
CA SER A 31 9.45 -11.13 1.58
C SER A 31 10.42 -11.00 2.76
N SER A 32 11.72 -10.98 2.47
CA SER A 32 12.77 -10.73 3.46
C SER A 32 12.97 -9.25 3.76
N TYR A 33 12.48 -8.37 2.87
CA TYR A 33 12.66 -6.93 2.96
C TYR A 33 11.37 -6.15 2.68
N VAL A 34 11.32 -4.95 3.26
CA VAL A 34 10.32 -3.91 2.96
C VAL A 34 11.04 -2.63 2.57
N GLY A 35 10.78 -2.14 1.37
CA GLY A 35 11.20 -0.85 0.89
C GLY A 35 10.17 0.19 1.27
N VAL A 36 10.61 1.29 1.86
CA VAL A 36 9.78 2.43 2.22
C VAL A 36 10.08 3.55 1.24
N LYS A 37 9.07 4.01 0.50
CA LYS A 37 9.16 5.15 -0.41
C LYS A 37 8.01 6.11 -0.20
N PHE A 38 8.24 7.37 -0.50
CA PHE A 38 7.23 8.41 -0.47
C PHE A 38 6.95 8.86 -1.90
N GLU A 39 5.67 8.92 -2.26
CA GLU A 39 5.19 9.33 -3.57
C GLU A 39 4.18 10.48 -3.39
N ASP A 40 3.84 11.15 -4.50
CA ASP A 40 2.81 12.21 -4.56
C ASP A 40 3.05 13.38 -3.58
N ASP A 41 4.25 13.98 -3.61
CA ASP A 41 4.64 15.08 -2.72
C ASP A 41 4.44 14.73 -1.23
N ASP A 42 4.91 13.55 -0.82
CA ASP A 42 4.77 13.01 0.54
C ASP A 42 3.31 12.82 1.00
N GLN A 43 2.38 12.62 0.06
CA GLN A 43 0.99 12.25 0.36
C GLN A 43 0.73 10.74 0.31
N THR A 44 1.66 9.96 -0.23
CA THR A 44 1.53 8.51 -0.32
C THR A 44 2.73 7.83 0.31
N LEU A 45 2.50 7.05 1.37
CA LEU A 45 3.48 6.11 1.90
C LEU A 45 3.34 4.80 1.13
N VAL A 46 4.41 4.35 0.47
CA VAL A 46 4.41 3.03 -0.16
C VAL A 46 5.36 2.08 0.56
N LEU A 47 4.87 0.88 0.85
CA LEU A 47 5.62 -0.23 1.42
C LEU A 47 5.73 -1.33 0.36
N SER A 48 6.92 -1.50 -0.21
CA SER A 48 7.21 -2.51 -1.24
C SER A 48 7.84 -3.74 -0.61
N PHE A 49 7.13 -4.86 -0.67
CA PHE A 49 7.52 -6.15 -0.13
C PHE A 49 8.15 -6.96 -1.26
N SER A 50 9.47 -7.04 -1.27
CA SER A 50 10.24 -7.74 -2.31
C SER A 50 11.58 -8.18 -1.74
N ASP A 51 12.10 -9.32 -2.20
CA ASP A 51 13.50 -9.71 -1.94
C ASP A 51 14.49 -8.93 -2.80
N GLN A 52 14.00 -8.28 -3.85
CA GLN A 52 14.75 -7.43 -4.77
C GLN A 52 14.23 -6.00 -4.65
N ILE A 53 14.79 -5.28 -3.69
CA ILE A 53 14.45 -3.87 -3.47
C ILE A 53 15.29 -3.04 -4.44
N HIS A 54 14.62 -2.38 -5.38
CA HIS A 54 15.26 -1.47 -6.33
C HIS A 54 15.19 -0.02 -5.83
N GLU A 55 16.26 0.75 -6.04
CA GLU A 55 16.33 2.17 -5.70
C GLU A 55 15.48 3.03 -6.66
N PRO A 56 14.96 4.20 -6.23
CA PRO A 56 15.23 4.86 -4.94
C PRO A 56 14.23 4.46 -3.83
N MET A 57 14.78 4.09 -2.66
CA MET A 57 14.00 3.88 -1.43
C MET A 57 14.43 4.88 -0.35
N HIS A 58 13.46 5.42 0.39
CA HIS A 58 13.74 6.27 1.54
C HIS A 58 14.30 5.45 2.71
N SER A 59 13.83 4.22 2.87
CA SER A 59 14.37 3.29 3.85
C SER A 59 14.18 1.85 3.40
N VAL A 60 15.01 0.94 3.91
CA VAL A 60 14.87 -0.51 3.69
C VAL A 60 14.89 -1.21 5.04
N ILE A 61 13.85 -1.99 5.29
CA ILE A 61 13.67 -2.78 6.51
C ILE A 61 13.91 -4.24 6.16
N GLN A 62 14.74 -4.92 6.96
CA GLN A 62 15.00 -6.35 6.82
C GLN A 62 14.11 -7.10 7.81
N ILE A 63 13.06 -7.75 7.31
CA ILE A 63 12.04 -8.44 8.12
C ILE A 63 12.68 -9.52 8.99
N SER A 64 13.64 -10.28 8.44
CA SER A 64 14.31 -11.36 9.16
C SER A 64 15.09 -10.90 10.41
N LYS A 65 15.37 -9.60 10.55
CA LYS A 65 16.01 -9.03 11.76
C LYS A 65 15.01 -8.57 12.81
N ILE A 66 13.70 -8.62 12.57
CA ILE A 66 12.67 -8.13 13.50
C ILE A 66 12.57 -8.98 14.79
N SER A 67 13.10 -10.20 14.79
CA SER A 67 13.24 -10.99 16.03
C SER A 67 14.21 -10.36 17.04
N ASP A 68 15.18 -9.54 16.59
CA ASP A 68 16.03 -8.75 17.48
C ASP A 68 15.22 -7.59 18.08
N LEU A 69 15.10 -7.57 19.42
CA LEU A 69 14.27 -6.59 20.13
C LEU A 69 14.70 -5.13 19.86
N LYS A 70 15.99 -4.87 19.73
CA LYS A 70 16.51 -3.52 19.43
C LYS A 70 16.12 -3.11 18.03
N TYR A 71 16.22 -4.02 17.06
CA TYR A 71 15.80 -3.78 15.68
C TYR A 71 14.28 -3.59 15.60
N LYS A 72 13.48 -4.45 16.24
CA LYS A 72 12.02 -4.31 16.34
C LYS A 72 11.60 -2.95 16.89
N THR A 73 12.24 -2.52 17.99
CA THR A 73 11.97 -1.23 18.61
C THR A 73 12.26 -0.07 17.65
N ARG A 74 13.33 -0.18 16.85
CA ARG A 74 13.66 0.83 15.82
C ARG A 74 12.59 0.91 14.73
N VAL A 75 12.13 -0.23 14.22
CA VAL A 75 11.06 -0.29 13.20
C VAL A 75 9.77 0.31 13.75
N MET A 76 9.36 -0.07 14.97
CA MET A 76 8.17 0.48 15.62
C MET A 76 8.26 2.00 15.81
N ARG A 77 9.42 2.53 16.25
CA ARG A 77 9.63 3.97 16.41
C ARG A 77 9.61 4.71 15.07
N TYR A 78 10.16 4.12 14.02
CA TYR A 78 10.16 4.69 12.68
C TYR A 78 8.72 4.95 12.19
N PHE A 79 7.88 3.90 12.18
CA PHE A 79 6.48 4.04 11.76
C PHE A 79 5.65 4.88 12.73
N GLY A 80 5.89 4.77 14.03
CA GLY A 80 5.25 5.65 15.03
C GLY A 80 5.58 7.13 14.79
N GLY A 81 6.83 7.42 14.41
CA GLY A 81 7.27 8.75 13.99
C GLY A 81 6.50 9.24 12.77
N LEU A 82 6.37 8.42 11.71
CA LEU A 82 5.62 8.78 10.50
C LEU A 82 4.15 9.11 10.79
N VAL A 83 3.51 8.39 11.71
CA VAL A 83 2.10 8.63 12.10
C VAL A 83 1.91 9.94 12.87
N VAL A 84 2.90 10.36 13.66
CA VAL A 84 2.81 11.57 14.50
C VAL A 84 3.37 12.80 13.80
N CYS A 85 4.26 12.62 12.83
CA CYS A 85 4.97 13.70 12.19
C CYS A 85 4.04 14.54 11.30
N GLN A 86 3.80 15.78 11.71
CA GLN A 86 2.91 16.72 11.01
C GLN A 86 3.52 17.30 9.72
N SER A 87 4.82 17.10 9.47
CA SER A 87 5.45 17.57 8.24
C SER A 87 5.04 16.73 7.03
N TYR A 88 4.72 15.45 7.24
CA TYR A 88 4.25 14.56 6.18
C TYR A 88 2.74 14.60 6.11
N LYS A 89 2.19 14.77 4.91
CA LYS A 89 0.75 14.89 4.68
C LYS A 89 0.20 13.61 4.07
N PHE A 90 0.65 12.46 4.58
CA PHE A 90 0.22 11.17 4.08
C PHE A 90 -1.31 11.05 4.15
N LYS A 91 -1.92 10.81 3.00
CA LYS A 91 -3.33 10.49 2.82
C LYS A 91 -3.51 9.01 2.52
N ASN A 92 -2.56 8.41 1.80
CA ASN A 92 -2.63 7.03 1.35
C ASN A 92 -1.47 6.19 1.91
N LEU A 93 -1.78 4.94 2.23
CA LEU A 93 -0.85 3.86 2.43
C LEU A 93 -1.01 2.88 1.26
N VAL A 94 0.04 2.68 0.48
CA VAL A 94 0.07 1.70 -0.59
C VAL A 94 0.97 0.54 -0.20
N LEU A 95 0.48 -0.67 -0.39
CA LEU A 95 1.27 -1.88 -0.26
C LEU A 95 1.53 -2.42 -1.65
N GLU A 96 2.80 -2.67 -1.95
CA GLU A 96 3.25 -3.25 -3.21
C GLU A 96 3.78 -4.64 -2.90
N ILE A 97 3.04 -5.68 -3.27
CA ILE A 97 3.35 -7.09 -2.98
C ILE A 97 3.27 -7.85 -4.31
N ASP A 98 4.34 -8.55 -4.68
CA ASP A 98 4.42 -9.30 -5.94
C ASP A 98 4.04 -8.47 -7.18
N GLY A 99 4.42 -7.17 -7.17
CA GLY A 99 4.11 -6.20 -8.23
C GLY A 99 2.67 -5.67 -8.21
N GLN A 100 1.80 -6.15 -7.33
CA GLN A 100 0.44 -5.64 -7.15
C GLN A 100 0.41 -4.51 -6.14
N ARG A 101 -0.26 -3.40 -6.50
CA ARG A 101 -0.45 -2.24 -5.63
C ARG A 101 -1.84 -2.24 -5.02
N MET A 102 -1.93 -2.26 -3.70
CA MET A 102 -3.16 -2.12 -2.92
C MET A 102 -3.12 -0.80 -2.17
N SER A 103 -4.16 0.02 -2.32
CA SER A 103 -4.23 1.35 -1.68
C SER A 103 -5.22 1.36 -0.53
N TYR A 104 -4.82 2.00 0.56
CA TYR A 104 -5.58 2.15 1.80
C TYR A 104 -5.46 3.60 2.30
N ASP A 105 -6.38 4.03 3.16
CA ASP A 105 -6.22 5.29 3.87
C ASP A 105 -5.00 5.23 4.80
N PHE A 106 -4.23 6.31 4.84
CA PHE A 106 -3.15 6.46 5.81
C PHE A 106 -3.74 6.75 7.19
N THR A 107 -3.92 5.69 7.98
CA THR A 107 -4.40 5.80 9.36
C THR A 107 -3.46 5.07 10.30
N ARG A 108 -3.45 5.48 11.57
CA ARG A 108 -2.71 4.77 12.63
C ARG A 108 -3.06 3.29 12.67
N ALA A 109 -4.33 2.94 12.49
CA ALA A 109 -4.80 1.56 12.49
C ALA A 109 -4.17 0.76 11.33
N ASN A 110 -4.25 1.28 10.10
CA ASN A 110 -3.73 0.59 8.93
C ASN A 110 -2.20 0.41 8.99
N VAL A 111 -1.47 1.46 9.37
CA VAL A 111 -0.01 1.37 9.55
C VAL A 111 0.33 0.35 10.65
N SER A 112 -0.37 0.37 11.79
CA SER A 112 -0.13 -0.58 12.88
C SER A 112 -0.38 -2.03 12.45
N THR A 113 -1.44 -2.28 11.67
CA THR A 113 -1.74 -3.61 11.13
C THR A 113 -0.60 -4.13 10.28
N VAL A 114 -0.10 -3.31 9.34
CA VAL A 114 0.98 -3.72 8.45
C VAL A 114 2.29 -3.94 9.21
N VAL A 115 2.64 -3.06 10.16
CA VAL A 115 3.84 -3.23 11.00
C VAL A 115 3.74 -4.49 11.87
N ASN A 116 2.56 -4.79 12.41
CA ASN A 116 2.35 -6.02 13.19
C ASN A 116 2.52 -7.26 12.31
N LYS A 117 2.05 -7.25 11.06
CA LYS A 117 2.26 -8.34 10.09
C LYS A 117 3.74 -8.56 9.77
N MET A 118 4.55 -7.50 9.70
CA MET A 118 6.01 -7.66 9.57
C MET A 118 6.67 -8.28 10.81
N CYS A 119 6.03 -8.19 11.97
CA CYS A 119 6.58 -8.63 13.26
C CYS A 119 6.12 -10.01 13.73
N GLN A 120 5.27 -10.68 12.94
CA GLN A 120 4.81 -12.05 13.17
C GLN A 120 5.82 -13.03 12.60
#